data_AF-H6UVQ8-F1
#
_entry.id   AF-H6UVQ8-F1
#
_cell.length_a   1.000
_cell.length_b   1.000
_cell.length_c   1.000
_cell.angle_alpha   90.00
_cell.angle_beta   90.00
_cell.angle_gamma   90.00
#
_symmetry.space_group_name_H-M   'P 1'
#
loop_
_entity.id
_entity.type
_entity.pdbx_description
1 polymer ?
#
loop_
_entity_poly.entity_id
_entity_poly.type
_entity_poly.pdbx_seq_one_letter_code
_entity_poly.pdbx_strand_id
1 'polypeptide(L)'
;TGAMLLERLDATRSLATVADDTAALDILAGLLARLTAVPAPPGVGHLSDVAAAMLAQVPTAVSALRDPDEQALVRDCAAATVELLPEPGDRLLHWDLHYDNILAGTREPWLAIDPQPLAGDPGFDLLPALDNRWDEVLATGNPGKAVLRRFDQLTEALSMDRDRAVGWTMARVLQNAL
;
A
#
# COMPACT_ATOMS: atom_id res chain seq x y z
N THR A 1 15.92 -17.51 -16.76
CA THR A 1 14.81 -16.90 -17.51
C THR A 1 13.58 -17.76 -17.32
N GLY A 2 12.52 -17.19 -16.77
CA GLY A 2 11.21 -17.84 -16.65
C GLY A 2 10.19 -17.10 -17.50
N ALA A 3 9.21 -17.80 -18.04
CA ALA A 3 8.03 -17.22 -18.66
C ALA A 3 6.79 -17.89 -18.08
N MET A 4 5.72 -17.12 -17.90
CA MET A 4 4.44 -17.61 -17.39
C MET A 4 3.37 -17.42 -18.45
N LEU A 5 2.46 -18.39 -18.56
CA LEU A 5 1.23 -18.25 -19.32
C LEU A 5 0.11 -17.88 -18.35
N LEU A 6 -0.41 -16.67 -18.48
CA LEU A 6 -1.48 -16.13 -17.66
C LEU A 6 -2.74 -15.92 -18.51
N GLU A 7 -3.90 -15.77 -17.84
CA GLU A 7 -5.12 -15.35 -18.52
C GLU A 7 -4.96 -13.94 -19.11
N ARG A 8 -5.56 -13.70 -20.28
CA ARG A 8 -5.51 -12.39 -20.91
C ARG A 8 -6.61 -11.50 -20.34
N LEU A 9 -6.20 -10.42 -19.68
CA LEU A 9 -7.10 -9.37 -19.19
C LEU A 9 -7.25 -8.23 -20.21
N ASP A 10 -8.22 -7.35 -19.99
CA ASP A 10 -8.42 -6.16 -20.82
C ASP A 10 -7.50 -5.02 -20.36
N ALA A 11 -6.34 -4.89 -21.02
CA ALA A 11 -5.35 -3.86 -20.73
C ALA A 11 -5.86 -2.42 -21.01
N THR A 12 -6.99 -2.24 -21.68
CA THR A 12 -7.59 -0.90 -21.91
C THR A 12 -8.55 -0.49 -20.81
N ARG A 13 -8.85 -1.39 -19.86
CA ARG A 13 -9.81 -1.18 -18.79
C ARG A 13 -9.15 -1.47 -17.45
N SER A 14 -8.30 -0.56 -17.01
CA SER A 14 -7.85 -0.53 -15.62
C SER A 14 -8.91 0.08 -14.71
N LEU A 15 -8.80 -0.16 -13.40
CA LEU A 15 -9.71 0.42 -12.41
C LEU A 15 -9.64 1.95 -12.41
N ALA A 16 -8.54 2.55 -12.91
CA ALA A 16 -8.39 4.00 -13.07
C ALA A 16 -9.41 4.60 -14.04
N THR A 17 -10.00 3.78 -14.92
CA THR A 17 -11.05 4.21 -15.87
C THR A 17 -12.44 4.30 -15.23
N VAL A 18 -12.61 3.84 -13.97
CA VAL A 18 -13.88 3.95 -13.24
C VAL A 18 -14.03 5.37 -12.71
N ALA A 19 -15.02 6.11 -13.23
CA ALA A 19 -15.19 7.53 -12.93
C ALA A 19 -15.48 7.82 -11.45
N ASP A 20 -16.30 6.98 -10.80
CA ASP A 20 -16.61 7.09 -9.38
C ASP A 20 -15.46 6.55 -8.52
N ASP A 21 -14.69 7.46 -7.91
CA ASP A 21 -13.56 7.16 -7.03
C ASP A 21 -13.97 6.31 -5.81
N THR A 22 -15.18 6.51 -5.28
CA THR A 22 -15.63 5.75 -4.10
C THR A 22 -15.87 4.30 -4.49
N ALA A 23 -16.57 4.07 -5.60
CA ALA A 23 -16.81 2.73 -6.14
C ALA A 23 -15.50 2.04 -6.57
N ALA A 24 -14.57 2.79 -7.18
CA ALA A 24 -13.25 2.28 -7.54
C ALA A 24 -12.48 1.85 -6.29
N LEU A 25 -12.46 2.67 -5.24
CA LEU A 25 -11.78 2.34 -3.99
C LEU A 25 -12.43 1.15 -3.27
N ASP A 26 -13.76 0.99 -3.33
CA ASP A 26 -14.45 -0.19 -2.78
C ASP A 26 -14.01 -1.48 -3.47
N ILE A 27 -13.85 -1.46 -4.79
CA ILE A 27 -13.36 -2.61 -5.57
C ILE A 27 -11.93 -2.97 -5.14
N LEU A 28 -11.04 -1.97 -5.04
CA LEU A 28 -9.67 -2.19 -4.60
C LEU A 28 -9.64 -2.73 -3.17
N ALA A 29 -10.41 -2.13 -2.25
CA ALA A 29 -10.47 -2.54 -0.85
C ALA A 29 -10.94 -4.00 -0.72
N GLY A 30 -11.93 -4.41 -1.52
CA GLY A 30 -12.38 -5.80 -1.59
C GLY A 30 -11.31 -6.78 -2.11
N LEU A 31 -10.46 -6.34 -3.04
CA LEU A 31 -9.31 -7.13 -3.52
C LEU A 31 -8.23 -7.24 -2.44
N LEU A 32 -7.88 -6.15 -1.76
CA LEU A 32 -6.95 -6.17 -0.62
C LEU A 32 -7.45 -7.12 0.47
N ALA A 33 -8.72 -6.97 0.90
CA ALA A 33 -9.29 -7.81 1.95
C ALA A 33 -9.22 -9.31 1.61
N ARG A 34 -9.39 -9.68 0.32
CA ARG A 34 -9.23 -11.07 -0.14
C ARG A 34 -7.79 -11.55 -0.13
N LEU A 35 -6.85 -10.72 -0.57
CA LEU A 35 -5.42 -11.06 -0.59
C LEU A 35 -4.91 -11.25 0.84
N THR A 36 -5.25 -10.33 1.74
CA THR A 36 -4.76 -10.33 3.11
C THR A 36 -5.54 -11.26 4.05
N ALA A 37 -6.60 -11.92 3.57
CA ALA A 37 -7.32 -12.94 4.34
C ALA A 37 -6.50 -14.22 4.58
N VAL A 38 -5.45 -14.44 3.80
CA VAL A 38 -4.61 -15.64 3.89
C VAL A 38 -3.18 -15.27 4.34
N PRO A 39 -2.47 -16.18 5.04
CA PRO A 39 -1.05 -16.00 5.29
C PRO A 39 -0.27 -16.08 3.97
N ALA A 40 0.86 -15.39 3.91
CA ALA A 40 1.79 -15.50 2.79
C ALA A 40 2.34 -16.94 2.68
N PRO A 41 2.51 -17.48 1.46
CA PRO A 41 3.05 -18.81 1.28
C PRO A 41 4.55 -18.87 1.65
N PRO A 42 5.09 -20.05 1.99
CA PRO A 42 6.51 -20.21 2.29
C PRO A 42 7.40 -19.74 1.13
N GLY A 43 8.53 -19.13 1.46
CA GLY A 43 9.52 -18.65 0.49
C GLY A 43 9.28 -17.24 -0.04
N VAL A 44 8.19 -16.58 0.38
CA VAL A 44 7.98 -15.14 0.21
C VAL A 44 8.80 -14.37 1.26
N GLY A 45 9.35 -13.21 0.89
CA GLY A 45 10.11 -12.36 1.82
C GLY A 45 9.24 -11.81 2.96
N HIS A 46 9.86 -11.35 4.04
CA HIS A 46 9.15 -10.81 5.19
C HIS A 46 9.26 -9.29 5.31
N LEU A 47 8.16 -8.65 5.73
CA LEU A 47 8.11 -7.22 6.01
C LEU A 47 9.07 -6.81 7.11
N SER A 48 9.37 -7.69 8.06
CA SER A 48 10.41 -7.43 9.08
C SER A 48 11.78 -7.18 8.47
N ASP A 49 12.15 -7.92 7.42
CA ASP A 49 13.47 -7.81 6.79
C ASP A 49 13.57 -6.50 6.02
N VAL A 50 12.50 -6.17 5.28
CA VAL A 50 12.36 -4.88 4.60
C VAL A 50 12.43 -3.74 5.62
N ALA A 51 11.62 -3.78 6.67
CA ALA A 51 11.56 -2.73 7.68
C ALA A 51 12.88 -2.53 8.42
N ALA A 52 13.56 -3.62 8.78
CA ALA A 52 14.91 -3.53 9.35
C ALA A 52 15.91 -2.89 8.39
N ALA A 53 15.86 -3.24 7.10
CA ALA A 53 16.72 -2.63 6.08
C ALA A 53 16.40 -1.15 5.82
N MET A 54 15.12 -0.75 5.90
CA MET A 54 14.71 0.65 5.82
C MET A 54 15.27 1.45 7.00
N LEU A 55 15.09 0.95 8.22
CA LEU A 55 15.58 1.59 9.44
C LEU A 55 17.10 1.79 9.45
N ALA A 56 17.86 0.83 8.91
CA ALA A 56 19.31 0.96 8.78
C ALA A 56 19.75 2.10 7.85
N GLN A 57 18.92 2.51 6.88
CA GLN A 57 19.21 3.58 5.92
C GLN A 57 18.84 4.97 6.43
N VAL A 58 17.96 5.07 7.43
CA VAL A 58 17.42 6.33 7.98
C VAL A 58 18.51 7.36 8.32
N PRO A 59 19.62 7.04 9.02
CA PRO A 59 20.62 8.05 9.35
C PRO A 59 21.24 8.71 8.11
N THR A 60 21.48 7.93 7.06
CA THR A 60 22.04 8.40 5.80
C THR A 60 21.03 9.28 5.06
N ALA A 61 19.78 8.81 4.92
CA ALA A 61 18.72 9.55 4.25
C ALA A 61 18.45 10.90 4.91
N VAL A 62 18.30 10.91 6.25
CA VAL A 62 18.10 12.15 7.03
C VAL A 62 19.26 13.13 6.84
N SER A 63 20.51 12.65 6.76
CA SER A 63 21.67 13.51 6.55
C SER A 63 21.75 14.12 5.14
N ALA A 64 21.10 13.50 4.17
CA ALA A 64 21.06 13.97 2.78
C ALA A 64 19.98 15.04 2.54
N LEU A 65 18.93 15.07 3.36
CA LEU A 65 17.84 16.03 3.27
C LEU A 65 18.25 17.42 3.79
N ARG A 66 17.82 18.46 3.09
CA ARG A 66 18.12 19.86 3.45
C ARG A 66 17.03 20.50 4.28
N ASP A 67 15.78 20.09 4.05
CA ASP A 67 14.62 20.65 4.73
C ASP A 67 14.46 20.00 6.12
N PRO A 68 14.47 20.78 7.23
CA PRO A 68 14.22 20.27 8.56
C PRO A 68 12.88 19.54 8.71
N ASP A 69 11.84 19.94 7.98
CA ASP A 69 10.51 19.34 8.06
C ASP A 69 10.49 17.96 7.38
N GLU A 70 11.18 17.81 6.24
CA GLU A 70 11.37 16.50 5.60
C GLU A 70 12.21 15.56 6.49
N GLN A 71 13.25 16.09 7.14
CA GLN A 71 14.02 15.30 8.10
C GLN A 71 13.17 14.85 9.31
N ALA A 72 12.28 15.70 9.80
CA ALA A 72 11.36 15.35 10.89
C ALA A 72 10.40 14.24 10.45
N LEU A 73 9.79 14.38 9.26
CA LEU A 73 8.90 13.36 8.70
C LEU A 73 9.57 11.98 8.59
N VAL A 74 10.79 11.90 8.05
CA VAL A 74 11.52 10.62 7.95
C VAL A 74 11.80 10.02 9.33
N ARG A 75 12.14 10.85 10.33
CA ARG A 75 12.36 10.37 11.70
C ARG A 75 11.06 9.87 12.35
N ASP A 76 9.95 10.56 12.13
CA ASP A 76 8.64 10.17 12.67
C ASP A 76 8.17 8.85 12.06
N CYS A 77 8.32 8.68 10.73
CA CYS A 77 8.02 7.42 10.06
C CYS A 77 8.93 6.27 10.53
N ALA A 78 10.21 6.54 10.77
CA ALA A 78 11.14 5.57 11.35
C ALA A 78 10.75 5.17 12.78
N ALA A 79 10.35 6.12 13.62
CA ALA A 79 9.90 5.84 14.98
C ALA A 79 8.66 4.94 14.99
N ALA A 80 7.64 5.25 14.18
CA ALA A 80 6.45 4.41 14.03
C ALA A 80 6.80 2.99 13.54
N THR A 81 7.75 2.88 12.60
CA THR A 81 8.22 1.58 12.08
C THR A 81 8.90 0.75 13.17
N VAL A 82 9.72 1.38 14.03
CA VAL A 82 10.39 0.68 15.16
C VAL A 82 9.38 0.09 16.14
N GLU A 83 8.31 0.82 16.45
CA GLU A 83 7.28 0.37 17.39
C GLU A 83 6.52 -0.86 16.88
N LEU A 84 6.30 -0.96 15.58
CA LEU A 84 5.54 -2.04 14.95
C LEU A 84 6.38 -3.26 14.57
N LEU A 85 7.71 -3.11 14.43
CA LEU A 85 8.62 -4.16 13.98
C LEU A 85 8.53 -5.49 14.77
N PRO A 86 8.27 -5.53 16.09
CA PRO A 86 8.12 -6.77 16.84
C PRO A 86 6.94 -7.65 16.36
N GLU A 87 5.94 -7.06 15.72
CA GLU A 87 4.75 -7.75 15.22
C GLU A 87 4.53 -7.39 13.75
N PRO A 88 5.35 -7.88 12.80
CA PRO A 88 5.32 -7.46 11.40
C PRO A 88 4.15 -8.03 10.59
N GLY A 89 3.36 -8.94 11.17
CA GLY A 89 2.29 -9.67 10.47
C GLY A 89 2.82 -10.80 9.57
N ASP A 90 1.88 -11.57 9.01
CA ASP A 90 2.15 -12.75 8.18
C ASP A 90 1.20 -12.86 6.97
N ARG A 91 0.38 -11.84 6.71
CA ARG A 91 -0.61 -11.83 5.64
C ARG A 91 0.07 -11.69 4.28
N LEU A 92 -0.56 -12.22 3.24
CA LEU A 92 -0.09 -12.05 1.86
C LEU A 92 -0.36 -10.62 1.38
N LEU A 93 0.70 -9.86 1.21
CA LEU A 93 0.67 -8.51 0.66
C LEU A 93 0.84 -8.53 -0.86
N HIS A 94 0.18 -7.58 -1.53
CA HIS A 94 0.42 -7.26 -2.94
C HIS A 94 1.61 -6.32 -3.12
N TRP A 95 1.86 -5.45 -2.13
CA TRP A 95 2.90 -4.41 -2.11
C TRP A 95 2.70 -3.22 -3.06
N ASP A 96 2.08 -3.44 -4.22
CA ASP A 96 1.92 -2.40 -5.25
C ASP A 96 0.50 -2.35 -5.83
N LEU A 97 -0.53 -2.54 -4.99
CA LEU A 97 -1.91 -2.54 -5.48
C LEU A 97 -2.45 -1.12 -5.62
N HIS A 98 -2.42 -0.62 -6.85
CA HIS A 98 -3.02 0.64 -7.26
C HIS A 98 -3.98 0.41 -8.45
N TYR A 99 -4.70 1.45 -8.87
CA TYR A 99 -5.77 1.32 -9.87
C TYR A 99 -5.33 0.77 -11.22
N ASP A 100 -4.07 1.00 -11.63
CA ASP A 100 -3.55 0.46 -12.89
C ASP A 100 -3.10 -1.00 -12.79
N ASN A 101 -2.82 -1.49 -11.57
CA ASN A 101 -2.57 -2.90 -11.29
C ASN A 101 -3.86 -3.69 -11.03
N ILE A 102 -5.02 -3.15 -11.41
CA ILE A 102 -6.31 -3.83 -11.39
C ILE A 102 -6.95 -3.70 -12.77
N LEU A 103 -7.10 -4.83 -13.47
CA LEU A 103 -7.64 -4.88 -14.82
C LEU A 103 -8.96 -5.64 -14.89
N ALA A 104 -9.79 -5.28 -15.87
CA ALA A 104 -11.03 -5.99 -16.12
C ALA A 104 -10.77 -7.40 -16.68
N GLY A 105 -11.50 -8.38 -16.16
CA GLY A 105 -11.39 -9.79 -16.54
C GLY A 105 -12.74 -10.42 -16.89
N THR A 106 -12.71 -11.66 -17.38
CA THR A 106 -13.92 -12.45 -17.65
C THR A 106 -14.29 -13.38 -16.51
N ARG A 107 -13.29 -13.89 -15.77
CA ARG A 107 -13.49 -14.77 -14.62
C ARG A 107 -14.12 -14.03 -13.45
N GLU A 108 -13.66 -12.81 -13.22
CA GLU A 108 -14.21 -11.84 -12.28
C GLU A 108 -14.16 -10.45 -12.92
N PRO A 109 -15.05 -9.52 -12.55
CA PRO A 109 -15.09 -8.20 -13.17
C PRO A 109 -13.76 -7.43 -13.10
N TRP A 110 -13.00 -7.62 -12.02
CA TRP A 110 -11.73 -6.95 -11.73
C TRP A 110 -10.74 -7.93 -11.10
N LEU A 111 -9.49 -7.88 -11.54
CA LEU A 111 -8.42 -8.76 -11.07
C LEU A 111 -7.14 -7.96 -10.83
N ALA A 112 -6.49 -8.23 -9.69
CA ALA A 112 -5.17 -7.70 -9.38
C ALA A 112 -4.09 -8.37 -10.24
N ILE A 113 -3.09 -7.60 -10.66
CA ILE A 113 -1.95 -8.05 -11.45
C ILE A 113 -0.64 -7.50 -10.90
N ASP A 114 0.47 -8.11 -11.35
CA ASP A 114 1.83 -7.68 -11.03
C ASP A 114 2.16 -7.57 -9.53
N PRO A 115 1.83 -8.60 -8.71
CA PRO A 115 2.15 -8.55 -7.29
C PRO A 115 3.66 -8.63 -7.05
N GLN A 116 4.13 -7.91 -6.05
CA GLN A 116 5.47 -8.06 -5.46
C GLN A 116 5.31 -8.66 -4.07
N PRO A 117 5.05 -9.98 -3.96
CA PRO A 117 4.48 -10.55 -2.74
C PRO A 117 5.43 -10.42 -1.56
N LEU A 118 4.84 -10.16 -0.40
CA LEU A 118 5.52 -10.10 0.88
C LEU A 118 4.63 -10.69 1.99
N ALA A 119 5.24 -11.28 3.00
CA ALA A 119 4.59 -11.65 4.25
C ALA A 119 4.63 -10.48 5.21
N GLY A 120 3.48 -9.92 5.60
CA GLY A 120 3.48 -8.78 6.51
C GLY A 120 2.10 -8.31 6.95
N ASP A 121 2.08 -7.08 7.48
CA ASP A 121 0.88 -6.42 7.96
C ASP A 121 0.14 -5.73 6.80
N PRO A 122 -1.19 -5.92 6.68
CA PRO A 122 -1.99 -5.28 5.63
C PRO A 122 -1.88 -3.76 5.58
N GLY A 123 -1.55 -3.10 6.70
CA GLY A 123 -1.40 -1.65 6.75
C GLY A 123 -0.32 -1.10 5.84
N PHE A 124 0.69 -1.92 5.50
CA PHE A 124 1.77 -1.52 4.61
C PHE A 124 1.31 -1.37 3.15
N ASP A 125 0.24 -2.07 2.78
CA ASP A 125 -0.35 -2.08 1.42
C ASP A 125 -1.36 -0.93 1.20
N LEU A 126 -1.60 -0.09 2.21
CA LEU A 126 -2.59 0.99 2.07
C LEU A 126 -2.08 2.15 1.21
N LEU A 127 -0.80 2.51 1.29
CA LEU A 127 -0.30 3.73 0.62
C LEU A 127 -0.48 3.70 -0.91
N PRO A 128 -0.18 2.61 -1.64
CA PRO A 128 -0.46 2.55 -3.09
C PRO A 128 -1.94 2.79 -3.44
N ALA A 129 -2.86 2.39 -2.55
CA ALA A 129 -4.29 2.66 -2.71
C ALA A 129 -4.63 4.13 -2.47
N LEU A 130 -4.03 4.76 -1.45
CA LEU A 130 -4.26 6.15 -1.06
C LEU A 130 -3.78 7.16 -2.12
N ASP A 131 -2.69 6.84 -2.82
CA ASP A 131 -2.01 7.72 -3.79
C ASP A 131 -2.64 7.71 -5.20
N ASN A 132 -3.70 6.92 -5.43
CA ASN A 132 -4.37 6.85 -6.73
C ASN A 132 -4.98 8.20 -7.15
N ARG A 133 -4.87 8.54 -8.44
CA ARG A 133 -5.52 9.74 -9.04
C ARG A 133 -5.28 11.00 -8.20
N TRP A 134 -4.02 11.26 -7.81
CA TRP A 134 -3.67 12.34 -6.88
C TRP A 134 -4.16 13.73 -7.34
N ASP A 135 -4.21 13.99 -8.64
CA ASP A 135 -4.77 15.23 -9.19
C ASP A 135 -6.23 15.47 -8.74
N GLU A 136 -7.03 14.41 -8.57
CA GLU A 136 -8.41 14.51 -8.07
C GLU A 136 -8.46 14.76 -6.57
N VAL A 137 -7.52 14.17 -5.83
CA VAL A 137 -7.33 14.45 -4.39
C VAL A 137 -7.04 15.93 -4.20
N LEU A 138 -6.15 16.51 -5.02
CA LEU A 138 -5.84 17.94 -5.00
C LEU A 138 -7.05 18.79 -5.43
N ALA A 139 -7.78 18.37 -6.45
CA ALA A 139 -8.97 19.07 -6.95
C ALA A 139 -10.10 19.20 -5.91
N THR A 140 -10.10 18.38 -4.86
CA THR A 140 -11.05 18.53 -3.73
C THR A 140 -10.88 19.83 -2.94
N GLY A 141 -9.73 20.50 -3.06
CA GLY A 141 -9.36 21.66 -2.26
C GLY A 141 -9.03 21.36 -0.79
N ASN A 142 -9.11 20.08 -0.39
CA ASN A 142 -8.72 19.62 0.95
C ASN A 142 -8.14 18.19 0.85
N PRO A 143 -6.88 18.05 0.40
CA PRO A 143 -6.27 16.74 0.18
C PRO A 143 -6.21 15.92 1.47
N GLY A 144 -5.98 16.55 2.63
CA GLY A 144 -5.97 15.86 3.93
C GLY A 144 -7.31 15.17 4.24
N LYS A 145 -8.44 15.85 4.03
CA LYS A 145 -9.77 15.25 4.22
C LYS A 145 -10.03 14.13 3.22
N ALA A 146 -9.59 14.29 1.97
CA ALA A 146 -9.76 13.28 0.93
C ALA A 146 -8.94 12.01 1.23
N VAL A 147 -7.68 12.14 1.64
CA VAL A 147 -6.84 11.01 2.08
C VAL A 147 -7.43 10.32 3.30
N LEU A 148 -7.87 11.08 4.31
CA LEU A 148 -8.49 10.49 5.50
C LEU A 148 -9.77 9.71 5.17
N ARG A 149 -10.62 10.21 4.28
CA ARG A 149 -11.80 9.46 3.80
C ARG A 149 -11.39 8.13 3.16
N ARG A 150 -10.39 8.14 2.28
CA ARG A 150 -9.91 6.92 1.62
C ARG A 150 -9.30 5.94 2.62
N PHE A 151 -8.54 6.45 3.58
CA PHE A 151 -7.96 5.67 4.67
C PHE A 151 -9.03 5.02 5.54
N ASP A 152 -10.08 5.76 5.91
CA ASP A 152 -11.23 5.24 6.67
C ASP A 152 -11.93 4.12 5.91
N GLN A 153 -12.18 4.31 4.62
CA GLN A 153 -12.81 3.31 3.75
C GLN A 153 -11.99 2.01 3.65
N LEU A 154 -10.67 2.13 3.48
CA LEU A 154 -9.76 0.97 3.42
C LEU A 154 -9.68 0.25 4.77
N THR A 155 -9.46 0.98 5.85
CA THR A 155 -9.32 0.39 7.19
C THR A 155 -10.62 -0.27 7.67
N GLU A 156 -11.78 0.28 7.33
CA GLU A 156 -13.08 -0.35 7.58
C GLU A 156 -13.22 -1.66 6.79
N ALA A 157 -12.94 -1.65 5.48
CA ALA A 157 -13.05 -2.82 4.62
C ALA A 157 -12.13 -3.97 5.06
N LEU A 158 -10.95 -3.66 5.60
CA LEU A 158 -9.98 -4.64 6.10
C LEU A 158 -10.15 -4.95 7.60
N SER A 159 -11.12 -4.32 8.29
CA SER A 159 -11.34 -4.47 9.74
C SER A 159 -10.08 -4.23 10.57
N MET A 160 -9.32 -3.20 10.23
CA MET A 160 -8.01 -2.91 10.82
C MET A 160 -8.12 -2.08 12.10
N ASP A 161 -7.17 -2.31 13.02
CA ASP A 161 -6.87 -1.32 14.05
C ASP A 161 -6.29 -0.05 13.41
N ARG A 162 -6.88 1.09 13.74
CA ARG A 162 -6.57 2.35 13.08
C ARG A 162 -5.14 2.81 13.34
N ASP A 163 -4.69 2.76 14.59
CA ASP A 163 -3.38 3.27 14.99
C ASP A 163 -2.28 2.40 14.36
N ARG A 164 -2.49 1.09 14.33
CA ARG A 164 -1.64 0.14 13.62
C ARG A 164 -1.59 0.40 12.12
N ALA A 165 -2.73 0.67 11.48
CA ALA A 165 -2.79 1.01 10.05
C ALA A 165 -2.04 2.32 9.74
N VAL A 166 -2.15 3.33 10.61
CA VAL A 166 -1.39 4.58 10.48
C VAL A 166 0.10 4.28 10.53
N GLY A 167 0.58 3.55 11.53
CA GLY A 167 2.00 3.28 11.68
C GLY A 167 2.59 2.49 10.50
N TRP A 168 1.90 1.49 9.96
CA TRP A 168 2.37 0.77 8.77
C TRP A 168 2.26 1.60 7.48
N THR A 169 1.28 2.51 7.38
CA THR A 169 1.23 3.48 6.28
C THR A 169 2.40 4.45 6.36
N MET A 170 2.78 4.90 7.56
CA MET A 170 3.99 5.70 7.78
C MET A 170 5.26 4.90 7.43
N ALA A 171 5.32 3.61 7.72
CA ALA A 171 6.42 2.75 7.31
C ALA A 171 6.54 2.67 5.77
N ARG A 172 5.41 2.67 5.05
CA ARG A 172 5.43 2.74 3.57
C ARG A 172 5.81 4.13 3.05
N VAL A 173 5.45 5.21 3.75
CA VAL A 173 5.97 6.56 3.46
C VAL A 173 7.48 6.61 3.65
N LEU A 174 8.00 6.00 4.73
CA LEU A 174 9.45 5.87 4.94
C LEU A 174 10.10 5.18 3.75
N GLN A 175 9.54 4.06 3.27
CA GLN A 175 10.07 3.36 2.10
C GLN A 175 10.22 4.28 0.88
N ASN A 176 9.23 5.12 0.61
CA ASN A 176 9.25 6.03 -0.54
C ASN A 176 10.21 7.22 -0.36
N ALA A 177 10.64 7.50 0.88
CA ALA A 177 11.56 8.59 1.21
C ALA A 177 13.04 8.16 1.26
N LEU A 178 13.32 6.85 1.23
CA LEU A 178 14.67 6.27 1.21
C LEU A 178 15.17 6.08 -0.23
#